data_AF-A0A3A4KTJ1-F1
#
_entry.id   AF-A0A3A4KTJ1-F1
#
_cell.length_a   1.000
_cell.length_b   1.000
_cell.length_c   1.000
_cell.angle_alpha   90.00
_cell.angle_beta   90.00
_cell.angle_gamma   90.00
#
_symmetry.space_group_name_H-M   'P 1'
#
loop_
_entity.id
_entity.type
_entity.pdbx_description
1 polymer ?
#
loop_
_entity_poly.entity_id
_entity_poly.type
_entity_poly.pdbx_seq_one_letter_code
_entity_poly.pdbx_strand_id
1 'polypeptide(L)'
;MNVNLFRALADHAVACGVPIEYGKRLVEVRQGANDITAVFSDGSSATADVLIGADGIRSTVRGLIDPDAPGPDYGGVLSFGGFASGAGVNVEPGSMYFAFGRTFMGYWRHVDGRVCWFAAIPRTEPLTAAEVAQVPATDWLERLRELYAGHAPGATLLAQSDPADLMMVGPMERMPSVPRWHRGRMVLVGDAAHAPSSSSGQGASIAIESAVELARCLRDLPSPEEAFAAYERLRRGRVESIGGNAAATNKAKAGQADAKPALPDPEQMFGPVHRHRIAWDESVTA
;
A
#
# COMPACT_ATOMS: atom_id res chain seq x y z
N MET A 1 9.53 -10.95 -0.26
CA MET A 1 8.59 -10.14 0.54
C MET A 1 9.17 -10.00 1.95
N ASN A 2 9.29 -8.80 2.51
CA ASN A 2 9.96 -8.58 3.80
C ASN A 2 9.05 -9.00 4.98
N VAL A 3 8.92 -10.32 5.18
CA VAL A 3 8.12 -10.94 6.27
C VAL A 3 8.61 -10.49 7.66
N ASN A 4 9.78 -9.87 7.74
CA ASN A 4 10.40 -9.46 9.00
C ASN A 4 9.71 -8.24 9.63
N LEU A 5 9.19 -7.28 8.84
CA LEU A 5 8.53 -6.11 9.43
C LEU A 5 7.21 -6.48 10.10
N PHE A 6 6.35 -7.22 9.38
CA PHE A 6 5.07 -7.68 9.93
C PHE A 6 5.28 -8.54 11.19
N ARG A 7 6.21 -9.51 11.12
CA ARG A 7 6.54 -10.35 12.28
C ARG A 7 7.07 -9.53 13.44
N ALA A 8 8.03 -8.63 13.22
CA ALA A 8 8.58 -7.79 14.28
C ALA A 8 7.49 -6.95 14.97
N LEU A 9 6.56 -6.37 14.21
CA LEU A 9 5.46 -5.59 14.78
C LEU A 9 4.46 -6.47 15.54
N ALA A 10 4.10 -7.64 15.00
CA ALA A 10 3.18 -8.58 15.64
C ALA A 10 3.78 -9.14 16.94
N ASP A 11 5.05 -9.57 16.90
CA ASP A 11 5.78 -10.09 18.06
C ASP A 11 5.90 -9.01 19.15
N HIS A 12 6.16 -7.76 18.75
CA HIS A 12 6.21 -6.65 19.69
C HIS A 12 4.83 -6.35 20.31
N ALA A 13 3.75 -6.35 19.51
CA ALA A 13 2.39 -6.17 20.03
C ALA A 13 2.03 -7.26 21.06
N VAL A 14 2.35 -8.52 20.76
CA VAL A 14 2.15 -9.64 21.69
C VAL A 14 3.00 -9.47 22.96
N ALA A 15 4.26 -9.04 22.84
CA ALA A 15 5.13 -8.77 23.99
C ALA A 15 4.58 -7.63 24.88
N CYS A 16 3.86 -6.68 24.29
CA CYS A 16 3.12 -5.62 25.00
C CYS A 16 1.76 -6.08 25.55
N GLY A 17 1.40 -7.36 25.39
CA GLY A 17 0.15 -7.94 25.91
C GLY A 17 -1.07 -7.73 25.03
N VAL A 18 -0.91 -7.31 23.77
CA VAL A 18 -2.03 -7.18 22.82
C VAL A 18 -2.44 -8.58 22.34
N PRO A 19 -3.68 -9.03 22.61
CA PRO A 19 -4.15 -10.32 22.11
C PRO A 19 -4.37 -10.27 20.59
N ILE A 20 -3.93 -11.33 19.90
CA ILE A 20 -4.14 -11.49 18.46
C ILE A 20 -4.90 -12.79 18.21
N GLU A 21 -6.08 -12.67 17.63
CA GLU A 21 -6.91 -13.82 17.25
C GLU A 21 -6.98 -13.97 15.72
N TYR A 22 -6.62 -15.15 15.22
CA TYR A 22 -6.68 -15.49 13.80
C TYR A 22 -7.97 -16.23 13.44
N GLY A 23 -8.30 -16.26 12.15
CA GLY A 23 -9.52 -16.92 11.66
C GLY A 23 -10.82 -16.15 11.95
N LYS A 24 -10.72 -14.92 12.47
CA LYS A 24 -11.86 -14.07 12.82
C LYS A 24 -12.24 -13.12 11.67
N ARG A 25 -13.02 -13.61 10.73
CA ARG A 25 -13.52 -12.78 9.60
C ARG A 25 -14.75 -11.98 10.05
N LEU A 26 -14.65 -10.65 10.10
CA LEU A 26 -15.77 -9.76 10.43
C LEU A 26 -16.88 -9.89 9.36
N VAL A 27 -18.13 -10.02 9.81
CA VAL A 27 -19.31 -10.11 8.93
C VAL A 27 -20.43 -9.16 9.31
N GLU A 28 -20.51 -8.75 10.58
CA GLU A 28 -21.53 -7.82 11.07
C GLU A 28 -20.95 -6.99 12.21
N VAL A 29 -21.44 -5.76 12.35
CA VAL A 29 -21.18 -4.89 13.50
C VAL A 29 -22.50 -4.45 14.10
N ARG A 30 -22.63 -4.57 15.42
CA ARG A 30 -23.77 -4.06 16.20
C ARG A 30 -23.28 -2.93 17.08
N GLN A 31 -23.93 -1.77 17.00
CA GLN A 31 -23.52 -0.58 17.74
C GLN A 31 -24.52 -0.30 18.86
N GLY A 32 -24.03 -0.23 20.10
CA GLY A 32 -24.76 0.25 21.25
C GLY A 32 -24.51 1.74 21.50
N ALA A 33 -25.11 2.28 22.56
CA ALA A 33 -24.86 3.66 22.96
C ALA A 33 -23.39 3.86 23.40
N ASN A 34 -22.85 2.89 24.15
CA ASN A 34 -21.54 2.99 24.78
C ASN A 34 -20.51 2.00 24.23
N ASP A 35 -20.94 1.05 23.40
CA ASP A 35 -20.11 -0.06 22.93
C ASP A 35 -20.33 -0.36 21.45
N ILE A 36 -19.45 -1.21 20.92
CA ILE A 36 -19.55 -1.78 19.59
C ILE A 36 -19.18 -3.26 19.65
N THR A 37 -19.99 -4.10 19.02
CA THR A 37 -19.78 -5.55 18.97
C THR A 37 -19.51 -5.98 17.54
N ALA A 38 -18.31 -6.55 17.32
CA ALA A 38 -17.93 -7.23 16.10
C ALA A 38 -18.45 -8.67 16.14
N VAL A 39 -19.11 -9.11 15.06
CA VAL A 39 -19.57 -10.49 14.88
C VAL A 39 -18.78 -11.12 13.74
N PHE A 40 -18.28 -12.33 13.98
CA PHE A 40 -17.39 -13.03 13.07
C PHE A 40 -18.10 -14.20 12.38
N SER A 41 -17.57 -14.63 11.22
CA SER A 41 -18.15 -15.69 10.40
C SER A 41 -18.20 -17.07 11.08
N ASP A 42 -17.42 -17.28 12.14
CA ASP A 42 -17.44 -18.49 12.95
C ASP A 42 -18.54 -18.48 14.05
N GLY A 43 -19.35 -17.41 14.10
CA GLY A 43 -20.41 -17.21 15.09
C GLY A 43 -19.93 -16.59 16.40
N SER A 44 -18.62 -16.38 16.59
CA SER A 44 -18.09 -15.67 17.76
C SER A 44 -18.26 -14.16 17.64
N SER A 45 -18.09 -13.45 18.76
CA SER A 45 -18.18 -11.99 18.81
C SER A 45 -17.22 -11.39 19.83
N ALA A 46 -16.85 -10.13 19.62
CA ALA A 46 -16.06 -9.33 20.57
C ALA A 46 -16.68 -7.94 20.74
N THR A 47 -16.74 -7.44 21.97
CA THR A 47 -17.30 -6.12 22.32
C THR A 47 -16.18 -5.21 22.81
N ALA A 48 -16.18 -3.95 22.35
CA ALA A 48 -15.19 -2.93 22.68
C ALA A 48 -15.81 -1.53 22.69
N ASP A 49 -15.03 -0.52 23.08
CA ASP A 49 -15.45 0.89 23.03
C ASP A 49 -15.45 1.46 21.60
N VAL A 50 -14.51 0.98 20.77
CA VAL A 50 -14.28 1.41 19.39
C VAL A 50 -13.85 0.25 18.49
N LEU A 51 -14.10 0.39 17.18
CA LEU A 51 -13.68 -0.55 16.16
C LEU A 51 -12.83 0.16 15.10
N ILE A 52 -11.59 -0.32 14.92
CA ILE A 52 -10.66 0.23 13.94
C ILE A 52 -10.61 -0.69 12.72
N GLY A 53 -11.08 -0.18 11.58
CA GLY A 53 -10.98 -0.82 10.27
C GLY A 53 -9.58 -0.71 9.69
N ALA A 54 -8.76 -1.73 9.97
CA ALA A 54 -7.43 -1.92 9.38
C ALA A 54 -7.41 -3.09 8.38
N ASP A 55 -8.54 -3.34 7.71
CA ASP A 55 -8.86 -4.52 6.91
C ASP A 55 -8.57 -4.36 5.40
N GLY A 56 -7.68 -3.42 5.07
CA GLY A 56 -7.08 -3.31 3.74
C GLY A 56 -7.97 -2.69 2.67
N ILE A 57 -7.48 -2.72 1.43
CA ILE A 57 -8.10 -2.00 0.30
C ILE A 57 -9.54 -2.47 -0.01
N ARG A 58 -9.91 -3.70 0.35
CA ARG A 58 -11.26 -4.27 0.21
C ARG A 58 -12.02 -4.28 1.55
N SER A 59 -11.86 -3.22 2.33
CA SER A 59 -12.40 -3.07 3.67
C SER A 59 -13.90 -3.34 3.75
N THR A 60 -14.28 -4.27 4.63
CA THR A 60 -15.66 -4.49 5.09
C THR A 60 -16.10 -3.33 5.98
N VAL A 61 -15.22 -2.85 6.87
CA VAL A 61 -15.54 -1.75 7.79
C VAL A 61 -15.87 -0.46 7.03
N ARG A 62 -15.20 -0.19 5.91
CA ARG A 62 -15.49 0.96 5.06
C ARG A 62 -16.92 0.93 4.54
N GLY A 63 -17.38 -0.24 4.06
CA GLY A 63 -18.77 -0.40 3.61
C GLY A 63 -19.80 -0.32 4.74
N LEU A 64 -19.42 -0.68 5.97
CA LEU A 64 -20.28 -0.52 7.16
C LEU A 64 -20.40 0.96 7.60
N ILE A 65 -19.32 1.73 7.46
CA ILE A 65 -19.31 3.17 7.74
C ILE A 65 -20.16 3.90 6.71
N ASP A 66 -19.90 3.65 5.43
CA ASP A 66 -20.59 4.31 4.32
C ASP A 66 -20.89 3.28 3.22
N PRO A 67 -22.15 2.81 3.10
CA PRO A 67 -22.55 1.84 2.07
C PRO A 67 -22.31 2.32 0.64
N ASP A 68 -22.25 3.64 0.44
CA ASP A 68 -21.97 4.28 -0.85
C ASP A 68 -20.48 4.60 -1.03
N ALA A 69 -19.61 4.15 -0.11
CA ALA A 69 -18.18 4.36 -0.23
C ALA A 69 -17.65 3.78 -1.55
N PRO A 70 -16.71 4.49 -2.22
CA PRO A 70 -16.15 4.00 -3.45
C PRO A 70 -15.37 2.69 -3.22
N GLY A 71 -15.30 1.87 -4.26
CA GLY A 71 -14.40 0.73 -4.35
C GLY A 71 -12.98 1.14 -4.77
N PRO A 72 -12.05 0.17 -4.81
CA PRO A 72 -10.73 0.38 -5.39
C PRO A 72 -10.83 0.66 -6.90
N ASP A 73 -10.02 1.60 -7.38
CA ASP A 73 -9.87 1.90 -8.80
C ASP A 73 -8.60 1.25 -9.36
N TYR A 74 -8.71 0.76 -10.60
CA TYR A 74 -7.57 0.22 -11.32
C TYR A 74 -6.64 1.33 -11.83
N GLY A 75 -5.36 1.22 -11.48
CA GLY A 75 -4.32 2.19 -11.78
C GLY A 75 -3.69 2.08 -13.17
N GLY A 76 -4.27 1.27 -14.07
CA GLY A 76 -3.87 1.19 -15.49
C GLY A 76 -2.59 0.41 -15.78
N VAL A 77 -2.08 -0.37 -14.82
CA VAL A 77 -0.88 -1.20 -15.00
C VAL A 77 -1.01 -2.56 -14.32
N LEU A 78 -0.41 -3.57 -14.94
CA LEU A 78 -0.15 -4.88 -14.33
C LEU A 78 1.26 -4.86 -13.74
N SER A 79 1.38 -5.22 -12.47
CA SER A 79 2.65 -5.27 -11.75
C SER A 79 3.23 -6.68 -11.74
N PHE A 80 4.52 -6.77 -11.99
CA PHE A 80 5.33 -7.98 -12.02
C PHE A 80 6.53 -7.81 -11.11
N GLY A 81 6.98 -8.91 -10.54
CA GLY A 81 8.28 -9.01 -9.89
C GLY A 81 9.03 -10.22 -10.41
N GLY A 82 10.31 -10.30 -10.09
CA GLY A 82 11.10 -11.46 -10.41
C GLY A 82 12.48 -11.41 -9.80
N PHE A 83 13.25 -12.45 -10.12
CA PHE A 83 14.65 -12.54 -9.74
C PHE A 83 15.53 -12.61 -10.98
N ALA A 84 16.66 -11.93 -10.91
CA ALA A 84 17.72 -12.03 -11.89
C ALA A 84 18.98 -12.61 -11.23
N SER A 85 19.61 -13.57 -11.90
CA SER A 85 20.87 -14.20 -11.47
C SER A 85 21.98 -13.86 -12.45
N GLY A 86 23.19 -13.58 -11.97
CA GLY A 86 24.32 -13.28 -12.87
C GLY A 86 24.20 -11.96 -13.65
N ALA A 87 23.34 -11.03 -13.21
CA ALA A 87 23.10 -9.77 -13.92
C ALA A 87 24.27 -8.77 -13.88
N GLY A 88 25.30 -9.02 -13.05
CA GLY A 88 26.46 -8.11 -12.92
C GLY A 88 26.10 -6.72 -12.38
N VAL A 89 24.86 -6.52 -11.92
CA VAL A 89 24.38 -5.26 -11.33
C VAL A 89 24.83 -5.22 -9.88
N ASN A 90 25.65 -4.22 -9.54
CA ASN A 90 26.07 -4.00 -8.16
C ASN A 90 24.94 -3.35 -7.37
N VAL A 91 24.53 -3.98 -6.28
CA VAL A 91 23.43 -3.54 -5.42
C VAL A 91 23.87 -3.66 -3.97
N GLU A 92 23.96 -2.53 -3.28
CA GLU A 92 24.35 -2.52 -1.87
C GLU A 92 23.33 -3.29 -1.00
N PRO A 93 23.79 -4.17 -0.10
CA PRO A 93 22.90 -4.84 0.85
C PRO A 93 22.12 -3.83 1.68
N GLY A 94 20.81 -4.02 1.79
CA GLY A 94 19.91 -3.13 2.53
C GLY A 94 19.42 -1.92 1.73
N SER A 95 19.93 -1.69 0.51
CA SER A 95 19.52 -0.60 -0.36
C SER A 95 18.50 -1.06 -1.40
N MET A 96 17.51 -0.21 -1.66
CA MET A 96 16.60 -0.34 -2.79
C MET A 96 16.91 0.76 -3.80
N TYR A 97 17.04 0.37 -5.06
CA TYR A 97 17.34 1.27 -6.17
C TYR A 97 16.10 1.46 -7.02
N PHE A 98 15.90 2.70 -7.46
CA PHE A 98 14.88 3.07 -8.42
C PHE A 98 15.56 3.57 -9.69
N ALA A 99 15.36 2.84 -10.78
CA ALA A 99 15.81 3.25 -12.11
C ALA A 99 14.64 3.88 -12.87
N PHE A 100 14.89 5.08 -13.39
CA PHE A 100 13.94 5.88 -14.12
C PHE A 100 14.43 6.08 -15.56
N GLY A 101 13.52 5.93 -16.52
CA GLY A 101 13.77 6.19 -17.92
C GLY A 101 12.44 6.34 -18.66
N ARG A 102 12.35 5.74 -19.86
CA ARG A 102 11.04 5.56 -20.50
C ARG A 102 10.14 4.73 -19.57
N THR A 103 10.66 3.69 -18.96
CA THR A 103 9.96 2.90 -17.94
C THR A 103 10.58 3.10 -16.56
N PHE A 104 9.93 2.58 -15.52
CA PHE A 104 10.37 2.60 -14.14
C PHE A 104 10.56 1.18 -13.61
N MET A 105 11.66 0.95 -12.90
CA MET A 105 11.96 -0.32 -12.25
C MET A 105 12.54 -0.08 -10.86
N GLY A 106 12.06 -0.84 -9.89
CA GLY A 106 12.73 -0.95 -8.59
C GLY A 106 13.45 -2.28 -8.46
N TYR A 107 14.61 -2.29 -7.82
CA TYR A 107 15.39 -3.50 -7.61
C TYR A 107 16.25 -3.42 -6.35
N TRP A 108 16.52 -4.57 -5.74
CA TRP A 108 17.35 -4.70 -4.55
C TRP A 108 18.00 -6.09 -4.48
N ARG A 109 19.04 -6.21 -3.66
CA ARG A 109 19.71 -7.48 -3.44
C ARG A 109 18.87 -8.34 -2.50
N HIS A 110 18.52 -9.54 -2.96
CA HIS A 110 17.88 -10.55 -2.12
C HIS A 110 18.91 -11.26 -1.24
N VAL A 111 18.45 -11.87 -0.14
CA VAL A 111 19.32 -12.51 0.87
C VAL A 111 20.11 -13.70 0.31
N ASP A 112 19.60 -14.36 -0.74
CA ASP A 112 20.29 -15.45 -1.46
C ASP A 112 21.32 -14.93 -2.50
N GLY A 113 21.49 -13.62 -2.61
CA GLY A 113 22.42 -12.98 -3.55
C GLY A 113 21.85 -12.66 -4.93
N ARG A 114 20.63 -13.12 -5.27
CA ARG A 114 19.95 -12.70 -6.52
C ARG A 114 19.51 -11.25 -6.45
N VAL A 115 19.24 -10.63 -7.61
CA VAL A 115 18.63 -9.31 -7.67
C VAL A 115 17.12 -9.47 -7.82
N CYS A 116 16.38 -9.07 -6.79
CA CYS A 116 14.94 -8.97 -6.86
C CYS A 116 14.56 -7.66 -7.55
N TRP A 117 13.57 -7.70 -8.43
CA TRP A 117 13.07 -6.52 -9.13
C TRP A 117 11.55 -6.50 -9.19
N PHE A 118 10.99 -5.32 -9.41
CA PHE A 118 9.60 -5.15 -9.84
C PHE A 118 9.53 -4.23 -11.06
N ALA A 119 8.58 -4.53 -11.94
CA ALA A 119 8.32 -3.83 -13.19
C ALA A 119 6.81 -3.80 -13.45
N ALA A 120 6.37 -2.87 -14.29
CA ALA A 120 4.97 -2.76 -14.67
C ALA A 120 4.78 -2.77 -16.19
N ILE A 121 3.68 -3.36 -16.64
CA ILE A 121 3.19 -3.27 -18.02
C ILE A 121 1.92 -2.41 -18.01
N PRO A 122 1.85 -1.34 -18.83
CA PRO A 122 0.63 -0.55 -18.93
C PRO A 122 -0.47 -1.32 -19.66
N ARG A 123 -1.69 -1.24 -19.13
CA ARG A 123 -2.87 -1.89 -19.69
C ARG A 123 -4.12 -1.15 -19.25
N THR A 124 -4.95 -0.74 -20.21
CA THR A 124 -6.17 0.04 -19.94
C THR A 124 -7.20 -0.76 -19.13
N GLU A 125 -7.41 -2.02 -19.51
CA GLU A 125 -8.35 -2.90 -18.82
C GLU A 125 -7.61 -3.76 -17.78
N PRO A 126 -8.19 -3.98 -16.60
CA PRO A 126 -7.61 -4.92 -15.64
C PRO A 126 -7.68 -6.36 -16.16
N LEU A 127 -6.78 -7.21 -15.67
CA LEU A 127 -6.95 -8.67 -15.75
C LEU A 127 -7.19 -9.20 -14.34
N THR A 128 -8.10 -10.16 -14.23
CA THR A 128 -8.19 -11.02 -13.06
C THR A 128 -6.94 -11.89 -12.95
N ALA A 129 -6.63 -12.36 -11.74
CA ALA A 129 -5.51 -13.27 -11.53
C ALA A 129 -5.62 -14.55 -12.38
N ALA A 130 -6.84 -15.02 -12.63
CA ALA A 130 -7.10 -16.19 -13.47
C ALA A 130 -6.74 -15.93 -14.95
N GLU A 131 -7.13 -14.78 -15.49
CA GLU A 131 -6.80 -14.43 -16.89
C GLU A 131 -5.29 -14.21 -17.09
N VAL A 132 -4.60 -13.62 -16.12
CA VAL A 132 -3.14 -13.49 -16.23
C VAL A 132 -2.46 -14.85 -16.18
N ALA A 133 -2.94 -15.77 -15.33
CA ALA A 133 -2.40 -17.12 -15.21
C ALA A 133 -2.61 -17.99 -16.46
N GLN A 134 -3.54 -17.62 -17.35
CA GLN A 134 -3.73 -18.27 -18.64
C GLN A 134 -2.63 -17.92 -19.64
N VAL A 135 -1.92 -16.81 -19.44
CA VAL A 135 -0.81 -16.39 -20.30
C VAL A 135 0.50 -16.96 -19.74
N PRO A 136 1.29 -17.68 -20.54
CA PRO A 136 2.57 -18.23 -20.09
C PRO A 136 3.52 -17.17 -19.52
N ALA A 137 4.28 -17.53 -18.49
CA ALA A 137 5.28 -16.64 -17.90
C ALA A 137 6.37 -16.21 -18.91
N THR A 138 6.68 -17.06 -19.89
CA THR A 138 7.56 -16.74 -21.02
C THR A 138 7.07 -15.52 -21.80
N ASP A 139 5.78 -15.49 -22.13
CA ASP A 139 5.17 -14.45 -22.94
C ASP A 139 5.10 -13.12 -22.16
N TRP A 140 4.83 -13.19 -20.86
CA TRP A 140 4.90 -12.00 -20.00
C TRP A 140 6.32 -11.45 -19.90
N LEU A 141 7.31 -12.33 -19.74
CA LEU A 141 8.70 -11.93 -19.65
C LEU A 141 9.21 -11.35 -20.97
N GLU A 142 8.80 -11.89 -22.12
CA GLU A 142 9.08 -11.32 -23.43
C GLU A 142 8.51 -9.90 -23.58
N ARG A 143 7.23 -9.70 -23.22
CA ARG A 143 6.62 -8.36 -23.22
C ARG A 143 7.36 -7.37 -22.33
N LEU A 144 7.83 -7.81 -21.15
CA LEU A 144 8.67 -6.99 -20.28
C LEU A 144 10.01 -6.67 -20.94
N ARG A 145 10.70 -7.65 -21.55
CA ARG A 145 11.98 -7.45 -22.24
C ARG A 145 11.86 -6.43 -23.38
N GLU A 146 10.79 -6.52 -24.17
CA GLU A 146 10.48 -5.55 -25.22
C GLU A 146 10.22 -4.16 -24.66
N LEU A 147 9.35 -4.05 -23.65
CA LEU A 147 8.95 -2.77 -23.06
C LEU A 147 10.12 -2.04 -22.37
N TYR A 148 11.03 -2.79 -21.75
CA TYR A 148 12.20 -2.28 -21.05
C TYR A 148 13.47 -2.32 -21.91
N ALA A 149 13.36 -2.54 -23.22
CA ALA A 149 14.49 -2.46 -24.13
C ALA A 149 15.17 -1.08 -24.02
N GLY A 150 16.48 -1.07 -23.78
CA GLY A 150 17.27 0.15 -23.59
C GLY A 150 17.13 0.82 -22.21
N HIS A 151 16.35 0.27 -21.28
CA HIS A 151 16.30 0.74 -19.90
C HIS A 151 17.46 0.16 -19.08
N ALA A 152 18.23 0.99 -18.37
CA ALA A 152 19.34 0.55 -17.54
C ALA A 152 19.00 0.65 -16.04
N PRO A 153 19.22 -0.41 -15.22
CA PRO A 153 19.73 -1.73 -15.58
C PRO A 153 18.62 -2.71 -16.03
N GLY A 154 17.38 -2.23 -16.21
CA GLY A 154 16.22 -3.10 -16.39
C GLY A 154 16.30 -4.11 -17.55
N ALA A 155 16.88 -3.73 -18.69
CA ALA A 155 17.11 -4.64 -19.81
C ALA A 155 18.02 -5.81 -19.41
N THR A 156 19.11 -5.54 -18.68
CA THR A 156 20.02 -6.56 -18.16
C THR A 156 19.34 -7.48 -17.15
N LEU A 157 18.57 -6.91 -16.22
CA LEU A 157 17.85 -7.69 -15.21
C LEU A 157 16.83 -8.64 -15.85
N LEU A 158 16.03 -8.15 -16.80
CA LEU A 158 15.01 -8.95 -17.48
C LEU A 158 15.61 -9.99 -18.45
N ALA A 159 16.77 -9.70 -19.06
CA ALA A 159 17.51 -10.68 -19.86
C ALA A 159 18.02 -11.86 -19.02
N GLN A 160 18.37 -11.59 -17.75
CA GLN A 160 18.92 -12.56 -16.80
C GLN A 160 17.88 -13.14 -15.84
N SER A 161 16.60 -12.92 -16.13
CA SER A 161 15.48 -13.50 -15.38
C SER A 161 14.98 -14.77 -16.07
N ASP A 162 14.64 -15.77 -15.26
CA ASP A 162 14.01 -17.00 -15.71
C ASP A 162 12.47 -16.86 -15.61
N PRO A 163 11.69 -17.32 -16.61
CA PRO A 163 10.23 -17.37 -16.51
C PRO A 163 9.70 -18.06 -15.23
N ALA A 164 10.40 -19.06 -14.70
CA ALA A 164 10.03 -19.76 -13.47
C ALA A 164 10.16 -18.88 -12.20
N ASP A 165 10.98 -17.83 -12.26
CA ASP A 165 11.16 -16.86 -11.18
C ASP A 165 10.24 -15.62 -11.34
N LEU A 166 9.42 -15.57 -12.41
CA LEU A 166 8.50 -14.46 -12.65
C LEU A 166 7.31 -14.54 -11.67
N MET A 167 7.14 -13.49 -10.89
CA MET A 167 6.02 -13.32 -9.97
C MET A 167 5.02 -12.34 -10.56
N MET A 168 3.79 -12.78 -10.74
CA MET A 168 2.69 -11.86 -10.95
C MET A 168 2.33 -11.21 -9.61
N VAL A 169 2.44 -9.88 -9.53
CA VAL A 169 1.93 -9.12 -8.38
C VAL A 169 0.46 -8.77 -8.58
N GLY A 170 0.04 -8.55 -9.84
CA GLY A 170 -1.37 -8.38 -10.22
C GLY A 170 -1.71 -6.96 -10.67
N PRO A 171 -3.00 -6.67 -10.91
CA PRO A 171 -3.45 -5.34 -11.27
C PRO A 171 -3.16 -4.35 -10.14
N MET A 172 -2.55 -3.23 -10.48
CA MET A 172 -2.31 -2.16 -9.54
C MET A 172 -3.63 -1.47 -9.20
N GLU A 173 -4.06 -1.52 -7.95
CA GLU A 173 -5.24 -0.83 -7.47
C GLU A 173 -4.85 0.31 -6.51
N ARG A 174 -5.77 1.25 -6.36
CA ARG A 174 -5.70 2.32 -5.36
C ARG A 174 -7.10 2.60 -4.81
N MET A 175 -7.18 3.28 -3.68
CA MET A 175 -8.44 3.89 -3.26
C MET A 175 -8.56 5.31 -3.84
N PRO A 176 -9.68 5.68 -4.48
CA PRO A 176 -10.04 7.10 -4.62
C PRO A 176 -10.24 7.74 -3.24
N SER A 177 -10.46 9.06 -3.18
CA SER A 177 -10.73 9.73 -1.90
C SER A 177 -11.98 9.11 -1.26
N VAL A 178 -11.80 8.57 -0.05
CA VAL A 178 -12.88 8.01 0.75
C VAL A 178 -13.56 9.18 1.48
N PRO A 179 -14.86 9.44 1.24
CA PRO A 179 -15.54 10.62 1.78
C PRO A 179 -15.66 10.62 3.30
N ARG A 180 -15.91 9.46 3.90
CA ARG A 180 -16.13 9.30 5.35
C ARG A 180 -15.17 8.27 5.92
N TRP A 181 -14.32 8.66 6.86
CA TRP A 181 -13.37 7.74 7.49
C TRP A 181 -13.89 7.14 8.79
N HIS A 182 -14.99 7.66 9.32
CA HIS A 182 -15.57 7.20 10.56
C HIS A 182 -17.09 7.34 10.58
N ARG A 183 -17.74 6.56 11.44
CA ARG A 183 -19.17 6.67 11.78
C ARG A 183 -19.43 6.04 13.13
N GLY A 184 -19.98 6.85 14.05
CA GLY A 184 -20.15 6.43 15.45
C GLY A 184 -18.82 5.95 16.02
N ARG A 185 -18.79 4.70 16.49
CA ARG A 185 -17.63 4.04 17.12
C ARG A 185 -16.67 3.35 16.14
N MET A 186 -16.85 3.49 14.83
CA MET A 186 -15.99 2.90 13.80
C MET A 186 -15.09 3.96 13.15
N VAL A 187 -13.82 3.63 12.90
CA VAL A 187 -12.85 4.48 12.18
C VAL A 187 -11.95 3.65 11.27
N LEU A 188 -11.52 4.20 10.14
CA LEU A 188 -10.64 3.54 9.16
C LEU A 188 -9.19 3.98 9.29
N VAL A 189 -8.26 3.04 9.09
CA VAL A 189 -6.81 3.32 9.02
C VAL A 189 -6.16 2.56 7.86
N GLY A 190 -5.01 3.06 7.40
CA GLY A 190 -4.23 2.40 6.34
C GLY A 190 -5.02 2.26 5.05
N ASP A 191 -4.84 1.14 4.35
CA ASP A 191 -5.45 0.91 3.03
C ASP A 191 -6.99 0.87 3.06
N ALA A 192 -7.60 0.67 4.23
CA ALA A 192 -9.05 0.75 4.38
C ALA A 192 -9.57 2.18 4.17
N ALA A 193 -8.82 3.20 4.61
CA ALA A 193 -9.12 4.60 4.37
C ALA A 193 -8.45 5.15 3.09
N HIS A 194 -7.22 4.71 2.83
CA HIS A 194 -6.33 5.42 1.93
C HIS A 194 -5.21 4.57 1.34
N ALA A 195 -5.56 3.61 0.49
CA ALA A 195 -4.57 2.85 -0.27
C ALA A 195 -4.00 3.70 -1.42
N PRO A 196 -2.75 4.20 -1.34
CA PRO A 196 -2.15 4.89 -2.47
C PRO A 196 -1.74 3.86 -3.54
N SER A 197 -1.44 4.33 -4.75
CA SER A 197 -0.79 3.44 -5.73
C SER A 197 0.52 2.91 -5.16
N SER A 198 0.82 1.61 -5.34
CA SER A 198 2.06 1.02 -4.81
C SER A 198 3.31 1.67 -5.40
N SER A 199 3.17 2.31 -6.57
CA SER A 199 4.21 3.13 -7.21
C SER A 199 4.64 4.36 -6.40
N SER A 200 3.89 4.74 -5.35
CA SER A 200 4.29 5.78 -4.38
C SER A 200 5.38 5.29 -3.41
N GLY A 201 5.44 3.98 -3.14
CA GLY A 201 6.32 3.40 -2.12
C GLY A 201 5.97 3.79 -0.68
N GLN A 202 4.83 4.45 -0.43
CA GLN A 202 4.50 5.06 0.87
C GLN A 202 3.36 4.38 1.64
N GLY A 203 2.69 3.38 1.07
CA GLY A 203 1.50 2.75 1.68
C GLY A 203 1.69 2.32 3.14
N ALA A 204 2.79 1.59 3.41
CA ALA A 204 3.10 1.15 4.77
C ALA A 204 3.44 2.32 5.71
N SER A 205 4.23 3.29 5.25
CA SER A 205 4.60 4.47 6.04
C SER A 205 3.37 5.28 6.44
N ILE A 206 2.47 5.58 5.49
CA ILE A 206 1.27 6.37 5.80
C ILE A 206 0.26 5.59 6.65
N ALA A 207 0.23 4.25 6.56
CA ALA A 207 -0.57 3.43 7.46
C ALA A 207 -0.06 3.50 8.91
N ILE A 208 1.26 3.43 9.11
CA ILE A 208 1.88 3.59 10.43
C ILE A 208 1.65 5.01 10.96
N GLU A 209 1.87 6.03 10.15
CA GLU A 209 1.58 7.41 10.52
C GLU A 209 0.11 7.60 10.95
N SER A 210 -0.84 7.02 10.21
CA SER A 210 -2.26 7.08 10.55
C SER A 210 -2.57 6.33 11.85
N ALA A 211 -1.92 5.20 12.12
CA ALA A 211 -2.07 4.50 13.41
C ALA A 211 -1.56 5.36 14.58
N VAL A 212 -0.42 6.03 14.43
CA VAL A 212 0.13 6.94 15.45
C VAL A 212 -0.79 8.15 15.66
N GLU A 213 -1.27 8.78 14.58
CA GLU A 213 -2.14 9.95 14.68
C GLU A 213 -3.50 9.62 15.31
N LEU A 214 -4.10 8.48 14.93
CA LEU A 214 -5.34 8.02 15.55
C LEU A 214 -5.15 7.76 17.04
N ALA A 215 -4.04 7.12 17.43
CA ALA A 215 -3.71 6.89 18.82
C ALA A 215 -3.52 8.20 19.62
N ARG A 216 -2.91 9.23 19.02
CA ARG A 216 -2.82 10.58 19.62
C ARG A 216 -4.19 11.21 19.84
N CYS A 217 -5.05 11.16 18.81
CA CYS A 217 -6.39 11.73 18.91
C CYS A 217 -7.22 11.02 20.00
N LEU A 218 -7.15 9.68 20.08
CA LEU A 218 -7.82 8.88 21.12
C LEU A 218 -7.27 9.13 22.53
N ARG A 219 -5.98 9.46 22.66
CA ARG A 219 -5.35 9.80 23.94
C ARG A 219 -5.84 11.15 24.49
N ASP A 220 -5.96 12.14 23.61
CA ASP A 220 -6.11 13.54 24.01
C ASP A 220 -7.57 14.03 24.00
N LEU A 221 -8.44 13.41 23.21
CA LEU A 221 -9.82 13.85 23.03
C LEU A 221 -10.81 12.99 23.83
N PRO A 222 -11.86 13.61 24.39
CA PRO A 222 -12.71 12.98 25.41
C PRO A 222 -13.69 11.94 24.84
N SER A 223 -13.97 11.97 23.54
CA SER A 223 -14.90 11.06 22.89
C SER A 223 -14.32 10.45 21.62
N PRO A 224 -14.68 9.20 21.27
CA PRO A 224 -14.28 8.59 20.00
C PRO A 224 -14.67 9.43 18.79
N GLU A 225 -15.84 10.07 18.82
CA GLU A 225 -16.32 10.89 17.70
C GLU A 225 -15.44 12.12 17.48
N GLU A 226 -15.08 12.85 18.54
CA GLU A 226 -14.13 13.97 18.46
C GLU A 226 -12.75 13.49 18.00
N ALA A 227 -12.27 12.38 18.55
CA ALA A 227 -10.98 11.78 18.18
C ALA A 227 -10.93 11.42 16.70
N PHE A 228 -11.98 10.79 16.16
CA PHE A 228 -12.02 10.36 14.76
C PHE A 228 -12.13 11.54 13.81
N ALA A 229 -12.91 12.57 14.16
CA ALA A 229 -13.02 13.79 13.37
C ALA A 229 -11.68 14.54 13.31
N ALA A 230 -10.97 14.66 14.44
CA ALA A 230 -9.64 15.26 14.49
C ALA A 230 -8.61 14.46 13.68
N TYR A 231 -8.61 13.13 13.83
CA TYR A 231 -7.75 12.23 13.06
C TYR A 231 -7.97 12.40 11.55
N GLU A 232 -9.22 12.38 11.09
CA GLU A 232 -9.53 12.57 9.67
C GLU A 232 -9.01 13.93 9.17
N ARG A 233 -9.29 15.01 9.91
CA ARG A 233 -8.83 16.36 9.56
C ARG A 233 -7.31 16.47 9.46
N LEU A 234 -6.57 15.90 10.42
CA LEU A 234 -5.11 15.97 10.46
C LEU A 234 -4.45 15.14 9.36
N ARG A 235 -5.06 14.00 8.99
CA ARG A 235 -4.45 13.05 8.04
C ARG A 235 -4.88 13.25 6.60
N ARG A 236 -6.12 13.69 6.34
CA ARG A 236 -6.70 13.75 4.98
C ARG A 236 -5.80 14.50 4.00
N GLY A 237 -5.37 15.72 4.33
CA GLY A 237 -4.52 16.52 3.45
C GLY A 237 -3.19 15.84 3.09
N ARG A 238 -2.50 15.25 4.08
CA ARG A 238 -1.25 14.52 3.85
C ARG A 238 -1.46 13.30 2.96
N VAL A 239 -2.46 12.49 3.31
CA VAL A 239 -2.78 11.25 2.60
C VAL A 239 -3.18 11.52 1.15
N GLU A 240 -4.03 12.52 0.91
CA GLU A 240 -4.50 12.88 -0.42
C GLU A 240 -3.38 13.49 -1.27
N SER A 241 -2.44 14.25 -0.67
CA SER A 241 -1.27 14.76 -1.38
C SER A 241 -0.35 13.63 -1.90
N ILE A 242 -0.16 12.58 -1.10
CA ILE A 242 0.62 11.39 -1.48
C ILE A 242 -0.15 10.54 -2.49
N GLY A 243 -1.48 10.47 -2.32
CA GLY A 243 -2.41 9.81 -3.20
C GLY A 243 -2.71 10.55 -4.52
N GLY A 244 -1.98 11.62 -4.87
CA GLY A 244 -2.14 12.39 -6.12
C GLY A 244 -2.11 11.55 -7.40
N ASN A 245 -2.32 12.18 -8.57
CA ASN A 245 -2.77 11.56 -9.84
C ASN A 245 -1.98 10.31 -10.32
N ALA A 246 -2.29 9.18 -9.69
CA ALA A 246 -1.58 7.92 -9.86
C ALA A 246 -1.69 7.37 -11.28
N ALA A 247 -2.77 7.65 -12.00
CA ALA A 247 -2.93 7.26 -13.39
C ALA A 247 -1.88 7.95 -14.28
N ALA A 248 -1.66 9.25 -14.08
CA ALA A 248 -0.62 9.99 -14.80
C ALA A 248 0.79 9.48 -14.42
N THR A 249 1.05 9.27 -13.13
CA THR A 249 2.34 8.72 -12.65
C THR A 249 2.59 7.31 -13.18
N ASN A 250 1.59 6.44 -13.19
CA ASN A 250 1.71 5.07 -13.67
C ASN A 250 1.90 5.02 -15.19
N LYS A 251 1.19 5.85 -15.97
CA LYS A 251 1.41 6.00 -17.42
C LYS A 251 2.83 6.48 -17.73
N ALA A 252 3.34 7.47 -16.98
CA ALA A 252 4.71 7.95 -17.12
C ALA A 252 5.73 6.86 -16.78
N LYS A 253 5.54 6.17 -15.64
CA LYS A 253 6.39 5.04 -15.20
C LYS A 253 6.33 3.85 -16.16
N ALA A 254 5.30 3.76 -16.99
CA ALA A 254 5.11 2.71 -17.98
C ALA A 254 5.53 3.13 -19.40
N GLY A 255 6.12 4.31 -19.59
CA GLY A 255 6.65 4.76 -20.88
C GLY A 255 5.62 5.20 -21.90
N GLN A 256 4.47 5.64 -21.41
CA GLN A 256 3.36 6.17 -22.20
C GLN A 256 3.13 7.67 -21.99
N ALA A 257 4.05 8.39 -21.35
CA ALA A 257 3.96 9.85 -21.24
C ALA A 257 4.57 10.54 -22.47
N ASP A 258 3.90 11.58 -22.95
CA ASP A 258 4.30 12.35 -24.14
C ASP A 258 5.59 13.18 -23.93
N ALA A 259 6.11 13.27 -22.70
CA ALA A 259 7.35 13.95 -22.37
C ALA A 259 8.14 13.19 -21.30
N LYS A 260 9.48 13.24 -21.37
CA LYS A 260 10.34 12.88 -20.23
C LYS A 260 10.07 13.88 -19.10
N PRO A 261 9.48 13.49 -17.97
CA PRO A 261 9.41 14.38 -16.83
C PRO A 261 10.85 14.68 -16.40
N ALA A 262 11.19 15.95 -16.19
CA ALA A 262 12.36 16.25 -15.37
C ALA A 262 12.10 15.59 -14.00
N LEU A 263 12.94 14.63 -13.62
CA LEU A 263 12.89 14.10 -12.26
C LEU A 263 13.29 15.25 -11.34
N PRO A 264 12.43 15.67 -10.39
CA PRO A 264 12.84 16.63 -9.39
C PRO A 264 14.07 16.09 -8.66
N ASP A 265 14.88 17.00 -8.13
CA ASP A 265 15.97 16.63 -7.21
C ASP A 265 15.43 15.69 -6.11
N PRO A 266 16.13 14.59 -5.75
CA PRO A 266 15.76 13.73 -4.64
C PRO A 266 15.27 14.46 -3.39
N GLU A 267 15.84 15.62 -3.05
CA GLU A 267 15.38 16.43 -1.91
C GLU A 267 13.96 16.99 -2.09
N GLN A 268 13.62 17.44 -3.29
CA GLN A 268 12.27 17.92 -3.62
C GLN A 268 11.28 16.76 -3.69
N MET A 269 11.73 15.59 -4.17
CA MET A 269 10.88 14.41 -4.35
C MET A 269 10.61 13.68 -3.04
N PHE A 270 11.62 13.52 -2.19
CA PHE A 270 11.57 12.68 -1.00
C PHE A 270 11.59 13.48 0.30
N GLY A 271 12.10 14.71 0.33
CA GLY A 271 12.19 15.54 1.54
C GLY A 271 10.86 15.67 2.30
N PRO A 272 9.75 16.09 1.66
CA PRO A 272 8.44 16.22 2.33
C PRO A 272 7.87 14.90 2.85
N VAL A 273 8.26 13.79 2.22
CA VAL A 273 7.80 12.44 2.58
C VAL A 273 8.60 11.92 3.78
N HIS A 274 9.93 12.00 3.71
CA HIS A 274 10.85 11.41 4.68
C HIS A 274 11.08 12.27 5.93
N ARG A 275 10.86 13.60 5.85
CA ARG A 275 11.02 14.51 7.00
C ARG A 275 9.76 14.69 7.83
N HIS A 276 8.65 14.09 7.44
CA HIS A 276 7.43 14.18 8.22
C HIS A 276 7.62 13.58 9.60
N ARG A 277 7.14 14.30 10.61
CA ARG A 277 7.18 13.88 12.01
C ARG A 277 5.83 14.15 12.61
N ILE A 278 5.35 13.18 13.37
CA ILE A 278 4.21 13.32 14.25
C ILE A 278 4.80 13.56 15.65
N ALA A 279 4.54 14.74 16.23
CA ALA A 279 5.02 15.08 17.56
C ALA A 279 4.13 14.40 18.60
N TRP A 280 4.47 13.18 19.00
CA TRP A 280 3.68 12.39 19.94
C TRP A 280 3.30 13.17 21.19
N ASP A 281 4.23 13.93 21.78
CA ASP A 281 4.03 14.65 23.04
C ASP A 281 3.19 15.94 22.92
N GLU A 282 2.94 16.42 21.70
CA GLU A 282 2.06 17.57 21.49
C GLU A 282 0.59 17.11 21.59
N SER A 283 -0.22 17.84 22.37
CA SER A 283 -1.64 17.50 22.55
C SER A 283 -2.47 17.85 21.32
N VAL A 284 -3.35 16.94 20.92
CA VAL A 284 -4.36 17.20 19.89
C VAL A 284 -5.52 18.00 20.51
N THR A 285 -5.89 19.09 19.86
CA THR A 285 -7.10 19.85 20.21
C THR A 285 -8.23 19.55 19.24
N ALA A 286 -9.47 19.60 19.73
CA ALA A 286 -10.68 19.38 18.96
C ALA A 286 -10.77 20.29 17.73
#